data_AF-A0A7C5GJJ8-F1
#
_entry.id   AF-A0A7C5GJJ8-F1
#
_cell.length_a   1.000
_cell.length_b   1.000
_cell.length_c   1.000
_cell.angle_alpha   90.00
_cell.angle_beta   90.00
_cell.angle_gamma   90.00
#
_symmetry.space_group_name_H-M   'P 1'
#
loop_
_entity.id
_entity.type
_entity.pdbx_description
1 polymer ?
#
loop_
_entity_poly.entity_id
_entity_poly.type
_entity_poly.pdbx_seq_one_letter_code
_entity_poly.pdbx_strand_id
1 'polypeptide(L)'
;EISKPFVNAYINVLIVEELIKAIRSTLRGFYPDITVLKEISPEIAKNIENVREYGSLRTKLIESGIVIPEEPIEAERTLMMNAIEKLKESSRLVDERISNAITEFVLHYKDFNNILLILRGKALGLESSYIESLTLGEGMYLNKWMLHRLSEAGSIDEIMTELQGTPYGKELRNISTAKKGRDLSIIEAAIMRAFFKTIIALEHKYSLTVGPLLRYLISCRLELRNLRLMAYGIAEELPRERLMDLAIYG
;
A
#
# COMPACT_ATOMS: atom_id res chain seq x y z
N GLU A 1 -16.52 18.55 -9.85
CA GLU A 1 -17.23 18.36 -8.57
C GLU A 1 -17.65 16.90 -8.32
N ILE A 2 -18.08 16.16 -9.36
CA ILE A 2 -18.62 14.80 -9.24
C ILE A 2 -17.67 13.79 -8.58
N SER A 3 -16.35 13.88 -8.79
CA SER A 3 -15.35 13.00 -8.16
C SER A 3 -14.75 13.55 -6.86
N LYS A 4 -15.20 14.71 -6.37
CA LYS A 4 -14.59 15.39 -5.20
C LYS A 4 -14.58 14.53 -3.93
N PRO A 5 -15.67 13.80 -3.57
CA PRO A 5 -15.64 12.90 -2.42
C PRO A 5 -14.54 11.84 -2.54
N PHE A 6 -14.37 11.27 -3.73
CA PHE A 6 -13.33 10.27 -4.00
C PHE A 6 -11.92 10.85 -3.90
N VAL A 7 -11.67 12.01 -4.51
CA VAL A 7 -10.35 12.66 -4.45
C VAL A 7 -9.97 12.98 -3.00
N ASN A 8 -10.90 13.48 -2.19
CA ASN A 8 -10.66 13.74 -0.76
C ASN A 8 -10.34 12.45 0.02
N ALA A 9 -11.06 11.35 -0.25
CA ALA A 9 -10.76 10.06 0.34
C ALA A 9 -9.39 9.52 -0.11
N TYR A 10 -9.01 9.72 -1.38
CA TYR A 10 -7.71 9.33 -1.89
C TYR A 10 -6.56 10.16 -1.28
N ILE A 11 -6.75 11.46 -1.02
CA ILE A 11 -5.77 12.25 -0.25
C ILE A 11 -5.56 11.65 1.14
N ASN A 12 -6.63 11.16 1.80
CA ASN A 12 -6.48 10.48 3.08
C ASN A 12 -5.64 9.19 2.98
N VAL A 13 -5.73 8.46 1.87
CA VAL A 13 -4.84 7.31 1.59
C VAL A 13 -3.38 7.74 1.53
N LEU A 14 -3.08 8.85 0.83
CA LEU A 14 -1.71 9.37 0.75
C LEU A 14 -1.18 9.79 2.13
N ILE A 15 -2.00 10.45 2.96
CA ILE A 15 -1.64 10.79 4.34
C ILE A 15 -1.32 9.52 5.14
N VAL A 16 -2.21 8.52 5.08
CA VAL A 16 -2.05 7.26 5.82
C VAL A 16 -0.77 6.53 5.44
N GLU A 17 -0.38 6.56 4.17
CA GLU A 17 0.87 5.92 3.74
C GLU A 17 2.12 6.63 4.20
N GLU A 18 2.11 7.96 4.21
CA GLU A 18 3.21 8.72 4.78
C GLU A 18 3.29 8.51 6.30
N LEU A 19 2.15 8.37 6.99
CA LEU A 19 2.12 7.97 8.40
C LEU A 19 2.66 6.56 8.63
N ILE A 20 2.31 5.60 7.77
CA ILE A 20 2.87 4.24 7.83
C ILE A 20 4.40 4.27 7.63
N LYS A 21 4.90 5.08 6.69
CA LYS A 21 6.35 5.30 6.54
C LYS A 21 6.96 5.93 7.79
N ALA A 22 6.29 6.91 8.40
CA ALA A 22 6.72 7.52 9.66
C ALA A 22 6.80 6.49 10.81
N ILE A 23 5.81 5.62 10.95
CA ILE A 23 5.83 4.50 11.91
C ILE A 23 7.07 3.64 11.64
N ARG A 24 7.28 3.21 10.40
CA ARG A 24 8.43 2.34 10.04
C ARG A 24 9.78 3.01 10.27
N SER A 25 9.90 4.33 10.04
CA SER A 25 11.12 5.09 10.31
C SER A 25 11.42 5.21 11.80
N THR A 26 10.40 5.49 12.62
CA THR A 26 10.55 5.64 14.07
C THR A 26 10.85 4.31 14.77
N LEU A 27 10.35 3.18 14.24
CA LEU A 27 10.77 1.84 14.71
C LEU A 27 12.27 1.57 14.51
N ARG A 28 12.92 2.30 13.61
CA ARG A 28 14.36 2.22 13.35
C ARG A 28 15.14 3.37 13.98
N GLY A 29 14.49 4.23 14.77
CA GLY A 29 15.11 5.41 15.40
C GLY A 29 15.39 6.58 14.45
N PHE A 30 14.84 6.55 13.23
CA PHE A 30 14.99 7.62 12.24
C PHE A 30 13.84 8.63 12.32
N TYR A 31 14.12 9.87 11.91
CA TYR A 31 13.08 10.87 11.69
C TYR A 31 12.21 10.49 10.48
N PRO A 32 10.88 10.73 10.55
CA PRO A 32 9.99 10.60 9.41
C PRO A 32 10.38 11.55 8.25
N ASP A 33 10.32 11.06 7.01
CA ASP A 33 10.25 11.94 5.84
C ASP A 33 8.84 12.56 5.79
N ILE A 34 8.77 13.85 6.12
CA ILE A 34 7.52 14.61 6.13
C ILE A 34 7.32 15.46 4.87
N THR A 35 8.16 15.34 3.85
CA THR A 35 8.14 16.21 2.66
C THR A 35 6.75 16.29 2.04
N VAL A 36 6.08 15.14 1.88
CA VAL A 36 4.72 15.07 1.33
C VAL A 36 3.69 15.58 2.32
N LEU A 37 3.81 15.20 3.60
CA LEU A 37 2.87 15.61 4.65
C LEU A 37 2.85 17.13 4.82
N LYS A 38 3.97 17.84 4.64
CA LYS A 38 4.00 19.30 4.69
C LYS A 38 3.03 19.96 3.70
N GLU A 39 2.81 19.33 2.55
CA GLU A 39 1.91 19.86 1.51
C GLU A 39 0.45 19.43 1.72
N ILE A 40 0.22 18.16 2.11
CA ILE A 40 -1.14 17.59 2.17
C ILE A 40 -1.77 17.59 3.57
N SER A 41 -0.96 17.70 4.62
CA SER A 41 -1.40 17.80 6.02
C SER A 41 -0.35 18.49 6.90
N PRO A 42 -0.19 19.82 6.77
CA PRO A 42 0.87 20.57 7.44
C PRO A 42 0.84 20.47 8.97
N GLU A 43 -0.36 20.38 9.55
CA GLU A 43 -0.56 20.24 11.00
C GLU A 43 0.02 18.93 11.53
N ILE A 44 -0.30 17.80 10.88
CA ILE A 44 0.26 16.49 11.22
C ILE A 44 1.78 16.51 11.02
N ALA A 45 2.26 17.06 9.89
CA ALA A 45 3.69 17.13 9.59
C ALA A 45 4.48 17.82 10.71
N LYS A 46 4.00 18.99 11.17
CA LYS A 46 4.61 19.75 12.26
C LYS A 46 4.64 18.97 13.57
N ASN A 47 3.59 18.21 13.88
CA ASN A 47 3.49 17.48 15.14
C ASN A 47 4.46 16.28 15.22
N ILE A 48 4.83 15.70 14.07
CA ILE A 48 5.64 14.47 14.02
C ILE A 48 7.09 14.67 13.54
N GLU A 49 7.46 15.85 13.06
CA GLU A 49 8.74 16.11 12.37
C GLU A 49 9.99 15.75 13.20
N ASN A 50 9.92 15.96 14.52
CA ASN A 50 11.05 15.77 15.43
C ASN A 50 10.92 14.48 16.26
N VAL A 51 10.03 13.56 15.87
CA VAL A 51 9.78 12.33 16.61
C VAL A 51 10.65 11.20 16.08
N ARG A 52 11.36 10.50 16.97
CA ARG A 52 12.20 9.33 16.60
C ARG A 52 11.71 8.01 17.16
N GLU A 53 10.79 8.03 18.12
CA GLU A 53 10.28 6.84 18.80
C GLU A 53 8.80 6.65 18.52
N TYR A 54 8.39 5.40 18.30
CA TYR A 54 7.01 5.06 17.99
C TYR A 54 6.04 5.48 19.11
N GLY A 55 6.41 5.30 20.38
CA GLY A 55 5.57 5.70 21.53
C GLY A 55 5.25 7.19 21.51
N SER A 56 6.26 8.05 21.27
CA SER A 56 6.05 9.49 21.12
C SER A 56 5.24 9.83 19.88
N LEU A 57 5.46 9.12 18.76
CA LEU A 57 4.72 9.32 17.51
C LEU A 57 3.24 9.05 17.74
N ARG A 58 2.94 7.94 18.41
CA ARG A 58 1.58 7.56 18.80
C ARG A 58 0.91 8.63 19.65
N THR A 59 1.58 9.16 20.67
CA THR A 59 1.03 10.25 21.49
C THR A 59 0.69 11.48 20.64
N LYS A 60 1.59 11.88 19.74
CA LYS A 60 1.36 13.02 18.83
C LYS A 60 0.23 12.80 17.83
N LEU A 61 0.07 11.58 17.34
CA LEU A 61 -1.06 11.23 16.47
C LEU A 61 -2.39 11.25 17.23
N ILE A 62 -2.42 10.74 18.47
CA ILE A 62 -3.61 10.79 19.33
C ILE A 62 -4.01 12.23 19.63
N GLU A 63 -3.05 13.10 19.97
CA GLU A 63 -3.28 14.56 20.13
C GLU A 63 -3.89 15.20 18.87
N SER A 64 -3.54 14.69 17.69
CA SER A 64 -4.06 15.14 16.39
C SER A 64 -5.38 14.45 16.00
N GLY A 65 -6.01 13.70 16.91
CA GLY A 65 -7.28 12.99 16.67
C GLY A 65 -7.15 11.66 15.91
N ILE A 66 -5.93 11.16 15.70
CA ILE A 66 -5.65 9.89 15.02
C ILE A 66 -5.29 8.84 16.07
N VAL A 67 -6.29 8.02 16.42
CA VAL A 67 -6.13 6.94 17.39
C VAL A 67 -5.51 5.72 16.72
N ILE A 68 -4.39 5.25 17.25
CA ILE A 68 -3.72 4.02 16.81
C ILE A 68 -3.36 3.11 18.00
N PRO A 69 -3.39 1.77 17.81
CA PRO A 69 -2.94 0.77 18.79
C PRO A 69 -1.50 0.96 19.29
N GLU A 70 -1.16 0.28 20.38
CA GLU A 70 0.22 0.23 20.91
C GLU A 70 1.14 -0.64 20.05
N GLU A 71 0.62 -1.71 19.44
CA GLU A 71 1.39 -2.54 18.54
C GLU A 71 1.54 -1.87 17.16
N PRO A 72 2.78 -1.64 16.66
CA PRO A 72 3.00 -0.88 15.43
C PRO A 72 2.36 -1.50 14.19
N ILE A 73 2.34 -2.83 14.09
CA ILE A 73 1.71 -3.53 12.96
C ILE A 73 0.19 -3.36 12.96
N GLU A 74 -0.43 -3.35 14.14
CA GLU A 74 -1.86 -3.07 14.30
C GLU A 74 -2.18 -1.61 14.02
N ALA A 75 -1.27 -0.69 14.35
CA ALA A 75 -1.38 0.71 13.97
C ALA A 75 -1.37 0.92 12.46
N GLU A 76 -0.42 0.30 11.76
CA GLU A 76 -0.40 0.36 10.30
C GLU A 76 -1.70 -0.20 9.69
N ARG A 77 -2.17 -1.34 10.19
CA ARG A 77 -3.44 -1.94 9.78
C ARG A 77 -4.62 -1.00 10.03
N THR A 78 -4.71 -0.42 11.23
CA THR A 78 -5.82 0.46 11.63
C THR A 78 -5.88 1.69 10.73
N LEU A 79 -4.74 2.32 10.47
CA LEU A 79 -4.66 3.46 9.55
C LEU A 79 -5.12 3.07 8.14
N MET A 80 -4.62 1.95 7.61
CA MET A 80 -4.98 1.48 6.27
C MET A 80 -6.47 1.12 6.16
N MET A 81 -7.03 0.46 7.18
CA MET A 81 -8.44 0.10 7.19
C MET A 81 -9.34 1.33 7.21
N ASN A 82 -9.02 2.33 8.03
CA ASN A 82 -9.74 3.61 8.05
C ASN A 82 -9.70 4.33 6.69
N ALA A 83 -8.56 4.30 5.99
CA ALA A 83 -8.45 4.87 4.65
C ALA A 83 -9.31 4.12 3.62
N ILE A 84 -9.33 2.78 3.69
CA ILE A 84 -10.15 1.93 2.81
C ILE A 84 -11.64 2.14 3.06
N GLU A 85 -12.04 2.29 4.33
CA GLU A 85 -13.42 2.61 4.70
C GLU A 85 -13.85 3.95 4.12
N LYS A 86 -13.03 5.00 4.26
CA LYS A 86 -13.30 6.31 3.65
C LYS A 86 -13.39 6.25 2.12
N LEU A 87 -12.53 5.49 1.45
CA LEU A 87 -12.63 5.26 0.01
C LEU A 87 -13.95 4.58 -0.35
N LYS A 88 -14.36 3.55 0.40
CA LYS A 88 -15.63 2.83 0.20
C LYS A 88 -16.83 3.75 0.44
N GLU A 89 -16.79 4.59 1.46
CA GLU A 89 -17.84 5.59 1.71
C GLU A 89 -17.93 6.60 0.57
N SER A 90 -16.78 7.03 0.03
CA SER A 90 -16.75 7.96 -1.10
C SER A 90 -17.46 7.43 -2.34
N SER A 91 -17.47 6.11 -2.57
CA SER A 91 -18.18 5.52 -3.71
C SER A 91 -19.70 5.66 -3.61
N ARG A 92 -20.24 5.86 -2.39
CA ARG A 92 -21.68 6.10 -2.14
C ARG A 92 -22.09 7.56 -2.30
N LEU A 93 -21.10 8.47 -2.33
CA LEU A 93 -21.30 9.92 -2.40
C LEU A 93 -21.11 10.48 -3.81
N VAL A 94 -20.86 9.60 -4.80
CA VAL A 94 -20.67 9.96 -6.20
C VAL A 94 -21.78 9.36 -7.07
N ASP A 95 -21.90 9.84 -8.31
CA ASP A 95 -22.83 9.28 -9.29
C ASP A 95 -22.58 7.78 -9.55
N GLU A 96 -23.66 7.05 -9.81
CA GLU A 96 -23.65 5.59 -10.07
C GLU A 96 -22.64 5.19 -11.17
N ARG A 97 -22.50 6.03 -12.20
CA ARG A 97 -21.56 5.82 -13.32
C ARG A 97 -20.09 5.74 -12.89
N ILE A 98 -19.76 6.34 -11.74
CA ILE A 98 -18.40 6.39 -11.17
C ILE A 98 -18.27 5.45 -9.98
N SER A 99 -19.36 5.23 -9.24
CA SER A 99 -19.40 4.37 -8.05
C SER A 99 -18.83 2.96 -8.29
N ASN A 100 -19.18 2.34 -9.42
CA ASN A 100 -18.70 1.00 -9.76
C ASN A 100 -17.17 0.96 -9.95
N ALA A 101 -16.61 1.96 -10.64
CA ALA A 101 -15.17 2.06 -10.85
C ALA A 101 -14.40 2.25 -9.53
N ILE A 102 -14.91 3.10 -8.63
CA ILE A 102 -14.32 3.28 -7.30
C ILE A 102 -14.43 2.00 -6.47
N THR A 103 -15.57 1.31 -6.53
CA THR A 103 -15.78 0.06 -5.79
C THR A 103 -14.81 -1.02 -6.24
N GLU A 104 -14.64 -1.22 -7.55
CA GLU A 104 -13.64 -2.15 -8.09
C GLU A 104 -12.20 -1.72 -7.73
N PHE A 105 -11.89 -0.42 -7.80
CA PHE A 105 -10.60 0.10 -7.35
C PHE A 105 -10.33 -0.25 -5.89
N VAL A 106 -11.29 -0.04 -5.00
CA VAL A 106 -11.18 -0.36 -3.56
C VAL A 106 -10.93 -1.85 -3.37
N LEU A 107 -11.62 -2.72 -4.09
CA LEU A 107 -11.44 -4.18 -3.97
C LEU A 107 -10.04 -4.61 -4.45
N HIS A 108 -9.53 -4.07 -5.56
CA HIS A 108 -8.16 -4.32 -6.00
C HIS A 108 -7.11 -3.75 -5.04
N TYR A 109 -7.38 -2.58 -4.47
CA TYR A 109 -6.51 -1.93 -3.49
C TYR A 109 -6.44 -2.73 -2.18
N LYS A 110 -7.56 -3.33 -1.77
CA LYS A 110 -7.60 -4.27 -0.65
C LYS A 110 -6.77 -5.53 -0.91
N ASP A 111 -6.93 -6.16 -2.07
CA ASP A 111 -6.10 -7.32 -2.46
C ASP A 111 -4.61 -6.97 -2.38
N PHE A 112 -4.22 -5.85 -2.98
CA PHE A 112 -2.84 -5.36 -2.97
C PHE A 112 -2.29 -5.20 -1.55
N ASN A 113 -3.02 -4.51 -0.67
CA ASN A 113 -2.57 -4.28 0.71
C ASN A 113 -2.58 -5.56 1.55
N ASN A 114 -3.56 -6.46 1.36
CA ASN A 114 -3.60 -7.76 2.04
C ASN A 114 -2.35 -8.59 1.69
N ILE A 115 -1.96 -8.64 0.42
CA ILE A 115 -0.75 -9.38 0.01
C ILE A 115 0.49 -8.82 0.69
N LEU A 116 0.68 -7.49 0.68
CA LEU A 116 1.83 -6.86 1.33
C LEU A 116 1.84 -7.09 2.84
N LEU A 117 0.67 -7.02 3.48
CA LEU A 117 0.54 -7.26 4.92
C LEU A 117 0.87 -8.71 5.28
N ILE A 118 0.37 -9.69 4.53
CA ILE A 118 0.66 -11.11 4.74
C ILE A 118 2.15 -11.40 4.53
N LEU A 119 2.73 -10.92 3.42
CA LEU A 119 4.16 -11.06 3.15
C LEU A 119 5.01 -10.49 4.28
N ARG A 120 4.66 -9.30 4.78
CA ARG A 120 5.36 -8.69 5.90
C ARG A 120 5.18 -9.47 7.20
N GLY A 121 3.97 -9.93 7.50
CA GLY A 121 3.70 -10.74 8.68
C GLY A 121 4.55 -12.00 8.69
N LYS A 122 4.68 -12.68 7.55
CA LYS A 122 5.58 -13.83 7.39
C LYS A 122 7.04 -13.46 7.52
N ALA A 123 7.48 -12.34 6.95
CA ALA A 123 8.87 -11.88 7.09
C ALA A 123 9.23 -11.52 8.54
N LEU A 124 8.25 -11.12 9.35
CA LEU A 124 8.40 -10.86 10.79
C LEU A 124 8.30 -12.13 11.65
N GLY A 125 8.00 -13.30 11.05
CA GLY A 125 7.85 -14.56 11.78
C GLY A 125 6.59 -14.61 12.66
N LEU A 126 5.54 -13.87 12.30
CA LEU A 126 4.29 -13.87 13.04
C LEU A 126 3.50 -15.17 12.80
N GLU A 127 2.72 -15.56 13.81
CA GLU A 127 1.81 -16.70 13.74
C GLU A 127 0.74 -16.50 12.65
N SER A 128 0.42 -17.56 11.90
CA SER A 128 -0.52 -17.52 10.77
C SER A 128 -1.90 -16.98 11.16
N SER A 129 -2.41 -17.36 12.33
CA SER A 129 -3.69 -16.89 12.85
C SER A 129 -3.69 -15.38 13.16
N TYR A 130 -2.56 -14.85 13.65
CA TYR A 130 -2.41 -13.42 13.89
C TYR A 130 -2.33 -12.65 12.57
N ILE A 131 -1.56 -13.16 11.59
CA ILE A 131 -1.50 -12.61 10.23
C ILE A 131 -2.90 -12.55 9.60
N GLU A 132 -3.69 -13.62 9.72
CA GLU A 132 -5.06 -13.65 9.19
C GLU A 132 -5.94 -12.58 9.84
N SER A 133 -5.84 -12.41 11.16
CA SER A 133 -6.58 -11.38 11.90
C SER A 133 -6.19 -9.95 11.50
N LEU A 134 -4.97 -9.77 11.00
CA LEU A 134 -4.48 -8.48 10.51
C LEU A 134 -5.00 -8.13 9.11
N THR A 135 -5.61 -9.05 8.38
CA THR A 135 -6.14 -8.74 7.04
C THR A 135 -7.22 -7.66 7.05
N LEU A 136 -7.38 -6.99 5.91
CA LEU A 136 -8.30 -5.87 5.66
C LEU A 136 -9.67 -6.37 5.15
N GLY A 137 -9.92 -7.67 5.23
CA GLY A 137 -11.09 -8.35 4.66
C GLY A 137 -11.01 -8.55 3.15
N GLU A 138 -12.10 -9.10 2.57
CA GLU A 138 -12.13 -9.57 1.18
C GLU A 138 -11.93 -8.46 0.14
N GLY A 139 -11.16 -8.76 -0.91
CA GLY A 139 -10.96 -7.90 -2.08
C GLY A 139 -11.59 -8.49 -3.34
N MET A 140 -11.03 -8.19 -4.52
CA MET A 140 -11.58 -8.64 -5.80
C MET A 140 -11.23 -10.10 -6.09
N TYR A 141 -10.01 -10.52 -5.74
CA TYR A 141 -9.48 -11.86 -5.99
C TYR A 141 -9.20 -12.62 -4.69
N LEU A 142 -8.96 -11.92 -3.58
CA LEU A 142 -8.69 -12.54 -2.29
C LEU A 142 -9.96 -12.58 -1.44
N ASN A 143 -10.74 -13.64 -1.61
CA ASN A 143 -11.84 -13.98 -0.72
C ASN A 143 -11.32 -14.54 0.62
N LYS A 144 -12.22 -14.79 1.58
CA LYS A 144 -11.86 -15.30 2.91
C LYS A 144 -11.00 -16.58 2.87
N TRP A 145 -11.35 -17.53 2.00
CA TRP A 145 -10.60 -18.78 1.87
C TRP A 145 -9.18 -18.56 1.32
N MET A 146 -9.03 -17.70 0.32
CA MET A 146 -7.72 -17.35 -0.22
C MET A 146 -6.87 -16.60 0.81
N LEU A 147 -7.45 -15.66 1.56
CA LEU A 147 -6.75 -14.94 2.64
C LEU A 147 -6.26 -15.89 3.73
N HIS A 148 -7.10 -16.85 4.14
CA HIS A 148 -6.72 -17.89 5.09
C HIS A 148 -5.55 -18.72 4.54
N ARG A 149 -5.64 -19.23 3.31
CA ARG A 149 -4.54 -20.01 2.70
C ARG A 149 -3.23 -19.24 2.59
N LEU A 150 -3.28 -17.97 2.18
CA LEU A 150 -2.08 -17.12 2.10
C LEU A 150 -1.47 -16.87 3.49
N SER A 151 -2.31 -16.76 4.53
CA SER A 151 -1.86 -16.58 5.90
C SER A 151 -1.26 -17.86 6.48
N GLU A 152 -1.75 -19.04 6.09
CA GLU A 152 -1.24 -20.34 6.52
C GLU A 152 0.04 -20.78 5.79
N ALA A 153 0.35 -20.19 4.63
CA ALA A 153 1.54 -20.51 3.85
C ALA A 153 2.82 -20.49 4.73
N GLY A 154 3.61 -21.56 4.66
CA GLY A 154 4.83 -21.73 5.46
C GLY A 154 6.02 -20.92 4.96
N SER A 155 5.95 -20.35 3.75
CA SER A 155 7.02 -19.56 3.17
C SER A 155 6.52 -18.49 2.18
N ILE A 156 7.39 -17.54 1.86
CA ILE A 156 7.15 -16.53 0.83
C ILE A 156 6.98 -17.20 -0.55
N ASP A 157 7.73 -18.27 -0.85
CA ASP A 157 7.62 -19.01 -2.11
C ASP A 157 6.24 -19.68 -2.27
N GLU A 158 5.69 -20.19 -1.18
CA GLU A 158 4.35 -20.76 -1.14
C GLU A 158 3.27 -19.68 -1.37
N ILE A 159 3.42 -18.50 -0.74
CA ILE A 159 2.55 -17.34 -1.02
C ILE A 159 2.58 -17.00 -2.51
N MET A 160 3.76 -16.95 -3.13
CA MET A 160 3.89 -16.66 -4.57
C MET A 160 3.24 -17.73 -5.45
N THR A 161 3.22 -18.98 -4.98
CA THR A 161 2.58 -20.11 -5.66
C THR A 161 1.06 -19.99 -5.59
N GLU A 162 0.51 -19.68 -4.43
CA GLU A 162 -0.93 -19.48 -4.25
C GLU A 162 -1.47 -18.28 -5.07
N LEU A 163 -0.65 -17.26 -5.28
CA LEU A 163 -1.01 -16.09 -6.10
C LEU A 163 -0.94 -16.34 -7.62
N GLN A 164 -0.48 -17.50 -8.10
CA GLN A 164 -0.29 -17.78 -9.54
C GLN A 164 -1.57 -17.63 -10.37
N GLY A 165 -2.73 -17.96 -9.78
CA GLY A 165 -4.06 -17.86 -10.41
C GLY A 165 -4.69 -16.47 -10.37
N THR A 166 -3.98 -15.47 -9.82
CA THR A 166 -4.45 -14.08 -9.71
C THR A 166 -3.68 -13.16 -10.67
N PRO A 167 -4.11 -11.90 -10.86
CA PRO A 167 -3.32 -10.93 -11.65
C PRO A 167 -1.89 -10.72 -11.16
N TYR A 168 -1.58 -11.06 -9.91
CA TYR A 168 -0.25 -10.94 -9.31
C TYR A 168 0.72 -12.03 -9.80
N GLY A 169 0.23 -13.20 -10.19
CA GLY A 169 1.04 -14.36 -10.53
C GLY A 169 2.05 -14.12 -11.67
N LYS A 170 1.67 -13.36 -12.70
CA LYS A 170 2.54 -13.11 -13.87
C LYS A 170 3.81 -12.35 -13.48
N GLU A 171 3.71 -11.33 -12.64
CA GLU A 171 4.87 -10.56 -12.20
C GLU A 171 5.77 -11.36 -11.24
N LEU A 172 5.18 -12.24 -10.43
CA LEU A 172 5.91 -13.09 -9.48
C LEU A 172 6.69 -14.22 -10.17
N ARG A 173 6.15 -14.81 -11.25
CA ARG A 173 6.86 -15.80 -12.07
C ARG A 173 8.19 -15.28 -12.62
N ASN A 174 8.22 -14.01 -13.01
CA ASN A 174 9.42 -13.38 -13.56
C ASN A 174 10.53 -13.22 -12.51
N ILE A 175 10.19 -13.13 -11.22
CA ILE A 175 11.18 -12.97 -10.13
C ILE A 175 11.68 -14.31 -9.62
N SER A 176 10.79 -15.29 -9.48
CA SER A 176 11.13 -16.64 -8.97
C SER A 176 12.19 -17.34 -9.82
N THR A 177 12.18 -17.13 -11.14
CA THR A 177 13.14 -17.72 -12.09
C THR A 177 14.56 -17.12 -12.00
N ALA A 178 14.72 -15.94 -11.39
CA ALA A 178 15.98 -15.18 -11.42
C ALA A 178 16.92 -15.40 -10.21
N LYS A 179 16.63 -16.34 -9.28
CA LYS A 179 17.27 -16.42 -7.94
C LYS A 179 17.14 -15.13 -7.08
N LYS A 180 16.42 -14.11 -7.56
CA LYS A 180 16.11 -12.84 -6.87
C LYS A 180 14.93 -12.94 -5.89
N GLY A 181 14.21 -14.07 -5.86
CA GLY A 181 13.02 -14.31 -5.03
C GLY A 181 13.22 -14.34 -3.51
N ARG A 182 14.42 -14.01 -3.00
CA ARG A 182 14.68 -13.91 -1.55
C ARG A 182 14.64 -12.48 -1.02
N ASP A 183 14.60 -11.48 -1.89
CA ASP A 183 14.50 -10.09 -1.47
C ASP A 183 13.04 -9.64 -1.47
N LEU A 184 12.48 -9.49 -0.27
CA LEU A 184 11.10 -9.07 -0.07
C LEU A 184 10.77 -7.77 -0.83
N SER A 185 11.70 -6.82 -0.91
CA SER A 185 11.45 -5.54 -1.59
C SER A 185 11.28 -5.69 -3.12
N ILE A 186 11.91 -6.70 -3.74
CA ILE A 186 11.71 -7.02 -5.16
C ILE A 186 10.32 -7.63 -5.37
N ILE A 187 9.89 -8.49 -4.44
CA ILE A 187 8.55 -9.11 -4.47
C ILE A 187 7.49 -8.02 -4.30
N GLU A 188 7.63 -7.14 -3.31
CA GLU A 188 6.73 -6.00 -3.12
C GLU A 188 6.65 -5.11 -4.37
N ALA A 189 7.78 -4.85 -5.03
CA ALA A 189 7.81 -4.11 -6.29
C ALA A 189 7.05 -4.82 -7.41
N ALA A 190 7.13 -6.14 -7.53
CA ALA A 190 6.31 -6.90 -8.49
C ALA A 190 4.82 -6.91 -8.16
N ILE A 191 4.46 -7.07 -6.89
CA ILE A 191 3.07 -6.97 -6.45
C ILE A 191 2.51 -5.58 -6.82
N MET A 192 3.31 -4.53 -6.67
CA MET A 192 2.92 -3.18 -7.05
C MET A 192 2.85 -2.99 -8.58
N ARG A 193 3.75 -3.60 -9.38
CA ARG A 193 3.63 -3.64 -10.85
C ARG A 193 2.35 -4.35 -11.29
N ALA A 194 2.02 -5.48 -10.66
CA ALA A 194 0.79 -6.22 -10.95
C ALA A 194 -0.45 -5.39 -10.60
N PHE A 195 -0.47 -4.76 -9.42
CA PHE A 195 -1.52 -3.82 -9.05
C PHE A 195 -1.65 -2.68 -10.08
N PHE A 196 -0.54 -2.09 -10.52
CA PHE A 196 -0.60 -1.04 -11.53
C PHE A 196 -1.20 -1.50 -12.86
N LYS A 197 -0.94 -2.75 -13.27
CA LYS A 197 -1.59 -3.36 -14.44
C LYS A 197 -3.10 -3.52 -14.27
N THR A 198 -3.57 -3.84 -13.05
CA THR A 198 -5.02 -3.84 -12.77
C THR A 198 -5.62 -2.44 -12.90
N ILE A 199 -4.88 -1.39 -12.53
CA ILE A 199 -5.31 0.00 -12.71
C ILE A 199 -5.38 0.39 -14.20
N ILE A 200 -4.47 -0.10 -15.05
CA ILE A 200 -4.56 0.10 -16.52
C ILE A 200 -5.84 -0.55 -17.06
N ALA A 201 -6.09 -1.80 -16.67
CA ALA A 201 -7.30 -2.50 -17.10
C ALA A 201 -8.59 -1.78 -16.63
N LEU A 202 -8.56 -1.24 -15.40
CA LEU A 202 -9.67 -0.47 -14.85
C LEU A 202 -9.87 0.85 -15.59
N GLU A 203 -8.78 1.54 -15.97
CA GLU A 203 -8.83 2.76 -16.79
C GLU A 203 -9.49 2.50 -18.15
N HIS A 204 -9.07 1.44 -18.86
CA HIS A 204 -9.67 1.08 -20.14
C HIS A 204 -11.16 0.74 -20.01
N LYS A 205 -11.54 -0.01 -18.96
CA LYS A 205 -12.93 -0.36 -18.67
C LYS A 205 -13.79 0.87 -18.37
N TYR A 206 -13.23 1.86 -17.68
CA TYR A 206 -13.92 3.07 -17.22
C TYR A 206 -13.38 4.35 -17.89
N SER A 207 -13.07 4.27 -19.19
CA SER A 207 -12.37 5.30 -19.96
C SER A 207 -13.14 6.62 -20.08
N LEU A 208 -14.48 6.57 -20.06
CA LEU A 208 -15.35 7.74 -20.16
C LEU A 208 -15.81 8.30 -18.80
N THR A 209 -15.31 7.75 -17.68
CA THR A 209 -15.70 8.19 -16.33
C THR A 209 -14.48 8.54 -15.47
N VAL A 210 -14.24 7.84 -14.36
CA VAL A 210 -13.16 8.12 -13.42
C VAL A 210 -11.88 7.34 -13.72
N GLY A 211 -11.91 6.42 -14.69
CA GLY A 211 -10.76 5.58 -15.05
C GLY A 211 -9.48 6.38 -15.31
N PRO A 212 -9.49 7.42 -16.18
CA PRO A 212 -8.33 8.27 -16.42
C PRO A 212 -7.82 8.97 -15.16
N LEU A 213 -8.72 9.42 -14.28
CA LEU A 213 -8.36 10.04 -13.00
C LEU A 213 -7.67 9.04 -12.07
N LEU A 214 -8.20 7.82 -11.94
CA LEU A 214 -7.59 6.74 -11.15
C LEU A 214 -6.18 6.42 -11.65
N ARG A 215 -6.03 6.25 -12.96
CA ARG A 215 -4.73 6.01 -13.59
C ARG A 215 -3.76 7.14 -13.30
N TYR A 216 -4.18 8.38 -13.46
CA TYR A 216 -3.36 9.55 -13.17
C TYR A 216 -2.88 9.57 -11.72
N LEU A 217 -3.80 9.45 -10.75
CA LEU A 217 -3.49 9.49 -9.33
C LEU A 217 -2.50 8.41 -8.90
N ILE A 218 -2.65 7.18 -9.42
CA ILE A 218 -1.73 6.09 -9.13
C ILE A 218 -0.39 6.29 -9.84
N SER A 219 -0.39 6.82 -11.06
CA SER A 219 0.86 7.11 -11.80
C SER A 219 1.70 8.16 -11.08
N CYS A 220 1.11 9.28 -10.63
CA CYS A 220 1.81 10.30 -9.86
C CYS A 220 2.39 9.74 -8.55
N ARG A 221 1.62 8.87 -7.88
CA ARG A 221 2.07 8.19 -6.66
C ARG A 221 3.28 7.28 -6.92
N LEU A 222 3.29 6.53 -8.03
CA LEU A 222 4.42 5.68 -8.41
C LEU A 222 5.63 6.48 -8.88
N GLU A 223 5.42 7.59 -9.59
CA GLU A 223 6.46 8.51 -10.00
C GLU A 223 7.20 9.09 -8.79
N LEU A 224 6.45 9.60 -7.80
CA LEU A 224 7.04 10.10 -6.55
C LEU A 224 7.83 9.01 -5.81
N ARG A 225 7.32 7.78 -5.76
CA ARG A 225 8.05 6.64 -5.18
C ARG A 225 9.34 6.38 -5.94
N ASN A 226 9.31 6.35 -7.27
CA ASN A 226 10.49 6.09 -8.09
C ASN A 226 11.52 7.22 -7.94
N LEU A 227 11.11 8.49 -7.87
CA LEU A 227 12.01 9.62 -7.61
C LEU A 227 12.71 9.48 -6.26
N ARG A 228 11.97 9.12 -5.20
CA ARG A 228 12.55 8.82 -3.88
C ARG A 228 13.54 7.66 -3.93
N LEU A 229 13.18 6.58 -4.64
CA LEU A 229 14.05 5.42 -4.84
C LEU A 229 15.35 5.81 -5.57
N MET A 230 15.28 6.65 -6.61
CA MET A 230 16.46 7.10 -7.34
C MET A 230 17.33 8.03 -6.49
N ALA A 231 16.72 8.97 -5.77
CA ALA A 231 17.46 9.88 -4.88
C ALA A 231 18.21 9.10 -3.78
N TYR A 232 17.53 8.16 -3.11
CA TYR A 232 18.13 7.27 -2.13
C TYR A 232 19.20 6.37 -2.76
N GLY A 233 18.91 5.82 -3.93
CA GLY A 233 19.84 4.97 -4.67
C GLY A 233 21.14 5.64 -5.04
N ILE A 234 21.09 6.92 -5.43
CA ILE A 234 22.28 7.73 -5.71
C ILE A 234 23.05 8.03 -4.42
N ALA A 235 22.35 8.39 -3.34
CA ALA A 235 22.97 8.71 -2.05
C ALA A 235 23.69 7.50 -1.41
N GLU A 236 23.16 6.30 -1.60
CA GLU A 236 23.69 5.04 -1.04
C GLU A 236 24.50 4.22 -2.07
N GLU A 237 24.80 4.79 -3.23
CA GLU A 237 25.59 4.15 -4.30
C GLU A 237 25.05 2.76 -4.72
N LEU A 238 23.72 2.60 -4.73
CA LEU A 238 23.09 1.33 -5.08
C LEU A 238 23.36 0.96 -6.56
N PRO A 239 23.62 -0.33 -6.87
CA PRO A 239 23.81 -0.76 -8.25
C PRO A 239 22.59 -0.43 -9.12
N ARG A 240 22.85 0.07 -10.34
CA ARG A 240 21.79 0.42 -11.30
C ARG A 240 20.79 -0.72 -11.51
N GLU A 241 21.27 -1.95 -11.61
CA GLU A 241 20.40 -3.13 -11.77
C GLU A 241 19.39 -3.26 -10.63
N ARG A 242 19.83 -3.05 -9.39
CA ARG A 242 18.98 -3.11 -8.19
C ARG A 242 17.89 -2.04 -8.22
N LEU A 243 18.25 -0.83 -8.65
CA LEU A 243 17.29 0.28 -8.81
C LEU A 243 16.25 -0.05 -9.87
N MET A 244 16.66 -0.65 -10.99
CA MET A 244 15.74 -1.06 -12.05
C MET A 244 14.79 -2.17 -11.61
N ASP A 245 15.26 -3.14 -10.80
CA ASP A 245 14.40 -4.20 -10.24
C ASP A 245 13.30 -3.63 -9.31
N LEU A 246 13.62 -2.55 -8.57
CA LEU A 246 12.72 -1.90 -7.62
C LEU A 246 11.84 -0.82 -8.24
N ALA A 247 12.24 -0.26 -9.38
CA ALA A 247 11.48 0.73 -10.10
C ALA A 247 10.18 0.12 -10.66
N ILE A 248 9.16 0.97 -10.73
CA ILE A 248 7.84 0.58 -11.23
C ILE A 248 7.53 1.39 -12.45
N TYR A 249 7.47 0.70 -13.57
CA TYR A 249 7.14 1.27 -14.87
C TYR A 249 5.84 0.65 -15.38
N GLY A 250 5.06 1.47 -16.09
CA GLY A 250 3.78 1.11 -16.70
C GLY A 250 3.93 0.71 -18.14
#